data_AF-A0AAU9ZEZ4-F1
#
_entry.id   AF-A0AAU9ZEZ4-F1
#
_cell.length_a   1.000
_cell.length_b   1.000
_cell.length_c   1.000
_cell.angle_alpha   90.00
_cell.angle_beta   90.00
_cell.angle_gamma   90.00
#
_symmetry.space_group_name_H-M   'P 1'
#
loop_
_entity.id
_entity.type
_entity.pdbx_description
1 polymer ?
#
loop_
_entity_poly.entity_id
_entity_poly.type
_entity_poly.pdbx_seq_one_letter_code
_entity_poly.pdbx_strand_id
1 'polypeptide(L)'
;MSGWESYYKTEGEEEEEEEESPDPGGEYKYSGRDSLIFLVDGSRAMFDSQGEDEVTPFDMSIQCIQSVYTSKIISSDRDLLGVVFYGTEKDKNSVNFKNIYVLQDLDNPGAKRVLELDQFKGQQGKKYFQDTIGHGSDYSLSEVLWVCANLFSDVQVKMSHKRVMLFTNEDDPHGDDSAKASRARTKASDLRDTGIFLDLMHLKKQGGFDISLFYRDIISIAEDEDLGVHFEESSKLEDLLRKVRAKETKKRVLSRLKFKLGKDVSLMVGVYNLVQKANKPLPVRLYRETNEPVKTKTRTFNVNTGSLLLPSDTKRSQTYGSRQIVLEKEETEELKRFDEPGLILMGFKPLAMLKKHHYLRPSLFVYPEESLVNGSSTLFSALLTKCLEKEVLAVCRYTPRKNVPPYFVALVPQEEELDDQNIQVTPAGFQLVFLPYADDKRKVPFTEKVMANPEQIDKMKAIVHKLRFTYRSDSFENPVLQQHFRNLEALALDMMESEQVVDLTLPKVEAIKNRLGSLADEFKELVYPPGYNPEGKATKRKQDDEGSASKKPKVELSEEELKAHFAKGTLGKLTVPTLKEVCKAYGLKSGPKKQELLDALTRHFQKN
;
A
#
# COMPACT_ATOMS: atom_id res chain seq x y z
N MET A 1 8.05 -26.31 -45.12
CA MET A 1 7.04 -25.33 -44.65
C MET A 1 6.39 -25.82 -43.35
N SER A 2 7.14 -26.00 -42.27
CA SER A 2 6.62 -26.63 -41.04
C SER A 2 7.47 -26.28 -39.80
N GLY A 3 7.62 -24.99 -39.52
CA GLY A 3 8.31 -24.50 -38.31
C GLY A 3 7.85 -23.12 -37.84
N TRP A 4 6.80 -22.56 -38.46
CA TRP A 4 6.34 -21.19 -38.20
C TRP A 4 5.26 -21.12 -37.12
N GLU A 5 4.54 -22.22 -36.84
CA GLU A 5 3.47 -22.23 -35.83
C GLU A 5 3.96 -22.48 -34.41
N SER A 6 5.14 -23.07 -34.19
CA SER A 6 5.57 -23.47 -32.85
C SER A 6 6.20 -22.34 -32.03
N TYR A 7 6.58 -21.22 -32.66
CA TYR A 7 7.21 -20.09 -31.95
C TYR A 7 6.21 -18.99 -31.52
N TYR A 8 4.97 -19.02 -32.03
CA TYR A 8 3.97 -17.98 -31.78
C TYR A 8 2.58 -18.51 -31.35
N LYS A 9 2.43 -19.82 -31.10
CA LYS A 9 1.19 -20.42 -30.55
C LYS A 9 1.17 -20.40 -29.01
N THR A 10 1.34 -19.23 -28.39
CA THR A 10 0.97 -19.04 -26.98
C THR A 10 0.69 -17.59 -26.56
N GLU A 11 0.27 -16.70 -27.46
CA GLU A 11 -0.18 -15.34 -27.08
C GLU A 11 -1.66 -15.11 -27.45
N GLY A 12 -2.48 -16.10 -27.08
CA GLY A 12 -3.94 -16.12 -27.21
C GLY A 12 -4.68 -15.88 -25.90
N GLU A 13 -3.98 -15.45 -24.84
CA GLU A 13 -4.58 -14.94 -23.61
C GLU A 13 -3.98 -13.56 -23.32
N GLU A 14 -4.79 -12.71 -22.72
CA GLU A 14 -4.51 -11.30 -22.39
C GLU A 14 -3.19 -11.14 -21.61
N GLU A 15 -2.12 -10.74 -22.29
CA GLU A 15 -1.02 -10.00 -21.66
C GLU A 15 -1.33 -8.50 -21.84
N GLU A 16 -2.09 -7.97 -20.90
CA GLU A 16 -2.04 -6.54 -20.61
C GLU A 16 -0.75 -6.29 -19.82
N GLU A 17 0.01 -5.27 -20.24
CA GLU A 17 1.17 -4.75 -19.51
C GLU A 17 0.71 -4.12 -18.18
N GLU A 18 0.30 -4.94 -17.21
CA GLU A 18 0.64 -4.67 -15.81
C GLU A 18 2.17 -4.85 -15.68
N GLU A 19 2.82 -4.15 -14.74
CA GLU A 19 4.26 -4.29 -14.50
C GLU A 19 4.60 -5.76 -14.18
N GLU A 20 4.87 -6.56 -15.20
CA GLU A 20 5.10 -7.98 -15.06
C GLU A 20 6.44 -8.21 -14.39
N SER A 21 6.34 -8.76 -13.19
CA SER A 21 7.37 -9.62 -12.68
C SER A 21 7.42 -10.92 -13.51
N PRO A 22 8.50 -11.24 -14.22
CA PRO A 22 8.64 -12.54 -14.87
C PRO A 22 8.69 -13.63 -13.79
N ASP A 23 7.73 -14.52 -13.91
CA ASP A 23 7.38 -15.64 -13.04
C ASP A 23 8.52 -16.68 -12.89
N PRO A 24 8.72 -17.30 -11.73
CA PRO A 24 9.45 -18.55 -11.62
C PRO A 24 8.50 -19.72 -11.27
N GLY A 25 8.08 -20.46 -12.29
CA GLY A 25 7.81 -21.90 -12.18
C GLY A 25 6.66 -22.31 -11.27
N GLY A 26 5.46 -22.25 -11.83
CA GLY A 26 4.24 -22.86 -11.31
C GLY A 26 3.07 -22.00 -11.74
N GLU A 27 2.35 -22.41 -12.79
CA GLU A 27 1.14 -21.73 -13.25
C GLU A 27 0.12 -21.60 -12.11
N TYR A 28 0.18 -20.48 -11.41
CA TYR A 28 -0.93 -19.96 -10.63
C TYR A 28 -1.22 -18.56 -11.18
N LYS A 29 -1.64 -18.53 -12.46
CA LYS A 29 -2.45 -17.41 -12.94
C LYS A 29 -3.63 -17.33 -11.99
N TYR A 30 -3.78 -16.23 -11.24
CA TYR A 30 -5.08 -15.86 -10.67
C TYR A 30 -6.00 -15.52 -11.87
N SER A 31 -6.41 -16.55 -12.62
CA SER A 31 -7.30 -16.41 -13.77
C SER A 31 -8.73 -16.49 -13.24
N GLY A 32 -9.31 -15.36 -12.88
CA GLY A 32 -10.70 -15.31 -12.49
C GLY A 32 -11.11 -13.91 -12.06
N ARG A 33 -12.38 -13.58 -12.32
CA ARG A 33 -12.99 -12.34 -11.82
C ARG A 33 -13.56 -12.60 -10.43
N ASP A 34 -13.24 -11.75 -9.46
CA ASP A 34 -13.86 -11.85 -8.14
C ASP A 34 -15.32 -11.43 -8.26
N SER A 35 -16.24 -12.23 -7.72
CA SER A 35 -17.68 -12.00 -7.82
C SER A 35 -18.28 -11.75 -6.44
N LEU A 36 -18.91 -10.59 -6.27
CA LEU A 36 -19.43 -10.11 -5.00
C LEU A 36 -20.89 -9.69 -5.15
N ILE A 37 -21.77 -10.30 -4.36
CA ILE A 37 -23.17 -9.93 -4.26
C ILE A 37 -23.39 -9.16 -2.96
N PHE A 38 -23.93 -7.95 -3.06
CA PHE A 38 -24.45 -7.20 -1.92
C PHE A 38 -25.91 -7.59 -1.71
N LEU A 39 -26.19 -8.22 -0.57
CA LEU A 39 -27.52 -8.64 -0.17
C LEU A 39 -28.02 -7.72 0.95
N VAL A 40 -29.03 -6.90 0.66
CA VAL A 40 -29.49 -5.85 1.58
C VAL A 40 -30.91 -6.16 2.07
N ASP A 41 -31.10 -6.04 3.37
CA ASP A 41 -32.37 -6.23 4.04
C ASP A 41 -33.34 -5.06 3.80
N GLY A 42 -34.54 -5.37 3.32
CA GLY A 42 -35.66 -4.45 3.09
C GLY A 42 -36.73 -4.49 4.18
N SER A 43 -36.42 -5.03 5.37
CA SER A 43 -37.32 -5.06 6.53
C SER A 43 -37.56 -3.67 7.11
N ARG A 44 -38.67 -3.48 7.85
CA ARG A 44 -39.05 -2.18 8.42
C ARG A 44 -37.96 -1.58 9.31
N ALA A 45 -37.33 -2.41 10.13
CA ALA A 45 -36.28 -2.00 11.06
C ALA A 45 -35.04 -1.38 10.38
N MET A 46 -34.77 -1.72 9.12
CA MET A 46 -33.63 -1.16 8.36
C MET A 46 -33.82 0.31 8.00
N PHE A 47 -35.07 0.77 8.02
CA PHE A 47 -35.44 2.13 7.66
C PHE A 47 -35.61 3.04 8.88
N ASP A 48 -35.52 2.51 10.10
CA ASP A 48 -35.70 3.29 11.32
C ASP A 48 -34.35 3.85 11.79
N SER A 49 -34.30 5.16 12.02
CA SER A 49 -33.13 5.84 12.57
C SER A 49 -33.07 5.63 14.08
N GLN A 50 -31.92 5.21 14.61
CA GLN A 50 -31.73 4.97 16.04
C GLN A 50 -31.16 6.19 16.80
N GLY A 51 -31.09 7.37 16.15
CA GLY A 51 -30.70 8.65 16.74
C GLY A 51 -31.05 9.84 15.81
N GLU A 52 -31.00 11.07 16.33
CA GLU A 52 -31.40 12.29 15.58
C GLU A 52 -30.44 12.63 14.42
N ASP A 53 -29.16 12.23 14.51
CA ASP A 53 -28.11 12.51 13.51
C ASP A 53 -27.53 11.23 12.84
N GLU A 54 -28.03 10.04 13.17
CA GLU A 54 -27.56 8.78 12.57
C GLU A 54 -28.36 8.43 11.31
N VAL A 55 -27.64 8.19 10.21
CA VAL A 55 -28.21 7.64 8.97
C VAL A 55 -28.84 6.27 9.24
N THR A 56 -29.95 5.98 8.55
CA THR A 56 -30.64 4.68 8.71
C THR A 56 -29.72 3.52 8.29
N PRO A 57 -29.86 2.31 8.87
CA PRO A 57 -29.12 1.12 8.45
C PRO A 57 -29.18 0.85 6.93
N PHE A 58 -30.34 1.07 6.31
CA PHE A 58 -30.51 0.98 4.87
C PHE A 58 -29.64 1.99 4.11
N ASP A 59 -29.71 3.27 4.47
CA ASP A 59 -28.92 4.33 3.82
C ASP A 59 -27.40 4.12 4.01
N MET A 60 -26.98 3.66 5.20
CA MET A 60 -25.59 3.24 5.44
C MET A 60 -25.15 2.14 4.46
N SER A 61 -26.01 1.14 4.24
CA SER A 61 -25.73 0.03 3.33
C SER A 61 -25.59 0.52 1.89
N ILE A 62 -26.52 1.35 1.40
CA ILE A 62 -26.47 1.90 0.04
C ILE A 62 -25.21 2.75 -0.19
N GLN A 63 -24.87 3.65 0.74
CA GLN A 63 -23.67 4.48 0.63
C GLN A 63 -22.38 3.65 0.69
N CYS A 64 -22.38 2.59 1.51
CA CYS A 64 -21.27 1.65 1.56
C CYS A 64 -21.09 0.91 0.23
N ILE A 65 -22.17 0.41 -0.36
CA ILE A 65 -22.15 -0.29 -1.65
C ILE A 65 -21.67 0.67 -2.75
N GLN A 66 -22.20 1.89 -2.82
CA GLN A 66 -21.77 2.92 -3.77
C GLN A 66 -20.25 3.20 -3.67
N SER A 67 -19.73 3.26 -2.44
CA SER A 67 -18.30 3.44 -2.18
C SER A 67 -17.44 2.27 -2.66
N VAL A 68 -17.93 1.03 -2.50
CA VAL A 68 -17.25 -0.16 -3.05
C VAL A 68 -17.27 -0.15 -4.57
N TYR A 69 -18.41 0.15 -5.20
CA TYR A 69 -18.51 0.27 -6.66
C TYR A 69 -17.49 1.27 -7.20
N THR A 70 -17.42 2.45 -6.59
CA THR A 70 -16.45 3.51 -6.97
C THR A 70 -15.02 3.03 -6.76
N SER A 71 -14.74 2.36 -5.63
CA SER A 71 -13.40 1.83 -5.33
C SER A 71 -12.96 0.74 -6.31
N LYS A 72 -13.88 -0.13 -6.74
CA LYS A 72 -13.64 -1.17 -7.76
C LYS A 72 -13.38 -0.56 -9.13
N ILE A 73 -14.09 0.48 -9.54
CA ILE A 73 -13.80 1.22 -10.79
C ILE A 73 -12.36 1.78 -10.77
N ILE A 74 -11.87 2.19 -9.59
CA ILE A 74 -10.51 2.74 -9.44
C ILE A 74 -9.43 1.65 -9.43
N SER A 75 -9.69 0.50 -8.79
CA SER A 75 -8.67 -0.48 -8.41
C SER A 75 -8.74 -1.83 -9.12
N SER A 76 -9.93 -2.27 -9.52
CA SER A 76 -10.21 -3.61 -10.07
C SER A 76 -11.53 -3.59 -10.88
N ASP A 77 -11.51 -3.02 -12.08
CA ASP A 77 -12.70 -2.87 -12.93
C ASP A 77 -13.22 -4.21 -13.50
N ARG A 78 -12.38 -5.25 -13.47
CA ARG A 78 -12.71 -6.62 -13.93
C ARG A 78 -13.61 -7.40 -12.98
N ASP A 79 -13.74 -7.00 -11.72
CA ASP A 79 -14.57 -7.72 -10.74
C ASP A 79 -16.07 -7.60 -11.06
N LEU A 80 -16.85 -8.62 -10.70
CA LEU A 80 -18.29 -8.67 -10.94
C LEU A 80 -19.04 -8.31 -9.67
N LEU A 81 -19.91 -7.30 -9.74
CA LEU A 81 -20.72 -6.84 -8.62
C LEU A 81 -22.21 -7.04 -8.93
N GLY A 82 -22.97 -7.46 -7.92
CA GLY A 82 -24.42 -7.62 -7.97
C GLY A 82 -25.08 -7.05 -6.73
N VAL A 83 -26.34 -6.59 -6.87
CA VAL A 83 -27.12 -5.99 -5.77
C VAL A 83 -28.49 -6.64 -5.71
N VAL A 84 -28.81 -7.23 -4.56
CA VAL A 84 -30.05 -7.96 -4.29
C VAL A 84 -30.69 -7.41 -3.02
N PHE A 85 -31.99 -7.15 -3.07
CA PHE A 85 -32.81 -6.81 -1.92
C PHE A 85 -33.72 -7.98 -1.55
N TYR A 86 -34.00 -8.15 -0.26
CA TYR A 86 -34.99 -9.11 0.23
C TYR A 86 -35.94 -8.46 1.24
N GLY A 87 -37.11 -9.06 1.47
CA GLY A 87 -38.16 -8.46 2.32
C GLY A 87 -38.92 -7.32 1.63
N THR A 88 -38.85 -7.27 0.30
CA THR A 88 -39.51 -6.27 -0.56
C THR A 88 -40.94 -6.67 -0.90
N GLU A 89 -41.81 -5.73 -1.28
CA GLU A 89 -43.16 -6.08 -1.72
C GLU A 89 -43.17 -6.63 -3.15
N LYS A 90 -42.35 -6.03 -4.03
CA LYS A 90 -42.11 -6.52 -5.39
C LYS A 90 -41.01 -7.56 -5.41
N ASP A 91 -41.15 -8.51 -6.32
CA ASP A 91 -40.14 -9.50 -6.67
C ASP A 91 -39.64 -9.33 -8.11
N LYS A 92 -38.34 -9.62 -8.31
CA LYS A 92 -37.68 -9.66 -9.61
C LYS A 92 -36.49 -10.62 -9.50
N ASN A 93 -36.68 -11.87 -9.91
CA ASN A 93 -35.63 -12.89 -9.94
C ASN A 93 -35.99 -13.99 -10.96
N SER A 94 -35.01 -14.84 -11.33
CA SER A 94 -35.14 -15.84 -12.41
C SER A 94 -36.22 -16.91 -12.17
N VAL A 95 -36.59 -17.14 -10.91
CA VAL A 95 -37.51 -18.22 -10.49
C VAL A 95 -38.82 -17.71 -9.87
N ASN A 96 -39.05 -16.40 -9.91
CA ASN A 96 -40.22 -15.74 -9.31
C ASN A 96 -40.46 -16.10 -7.84
N PHE A 97 -39.39 -16.25 -7.03
CA PHE A 97 -39.53 -16.30 -5.58
C PHE A 97 -40.04 -14.96 -5.07
N LYS A 98 -40.95 -15.00 -4.10
CA LYS A 98 -41.60 -13.79 -3.60
C LYS A 98 -40.63 -12.96 -2.76
N ASN A 99 -40.86 -11.65 -2.73
CA ASN A 99 -40.19 -10.72 -1.82
C ASN A 99 -38.66 -10.63 -1.97
N ILE A 100 -38.14 -10.99 -3.16
CA ILE A 100 -36.73 -10.92 -3.52
C ILE A 100 -36.59 -10.14 -4.82
N TYR A 101 -35.84 -9.04 -4.78
CA TYR A 101 -35.66 -8.12 -5.90
C TYR A 101 -34.18 -8.01 -6.28
N VAL A 102 -33.82 -8.56 -7.45
CA VAL A 102 -32.50 -8.38 -8.05
C VAL A 102 -32.48 -7.05 -8.79
N LEU A 103 -31.84 -6.05 -8.17
CA LEU A 103 -31.64 -4.74 -8.77
C LEU A 103 -30.64 -4.85 -9.92
N GLN A 104 -29.44 -5.37 -9.62
CA GLN A 104 -28.32 -5.50 -10.55
C GLN A 104 -27.80 -6.93 -10.54
N ASP A 105 -27.81 -7.58 -11.70
CA ASP A 105 -27.15 -8.87 -11.92
C ASP A 105 -25.62 -8.73 -11.82
N LEU A 106 -24.92 -9.84 -11.62
CA LEU A 106 -23.45 -9.86 -11.58
C LEU A 106 -22.84 -9.41 -12.91
N ASP A 107 -22.23 -8.23 -12.90
CA ASP A 107 -21.54 -7.65 -14.05
C ASP A 107 -20.48 -6.65 -13.57
N ASN A 108 -19.67 -6.14 -14.50
CA ASN A 108 -18.66 -5.13 -14.21
C ASN A 108 -19.31 -3.83 -13.65
N PRO A 109 -18.65 -3.17 -12.68
CA PRO A 109 -19.13 -1.88 -12.18
C PRO A 109 -19.08 -0.82 -13.28
N GLY A 110 -20.06 0.09 -13.28
CA GLY A 110 -20.13 1.14 -14.29
C GLY A 110 -20.92 2.35 -13.81
N ALA A 111 -20.73 3.49 -14.47
CA ALA A 111 -21.29 4.78 -14.04
C ALA A 111 -22.84 4.74 -13.92
N LYS A 112 -23.53 4.05 -14.84
CA LYS A 112 -25.00 3.89 -14.78
C LYS A 112 -25.46 3.10 -13.54
N ARG A 113 -24.70 2.07 -13.14
CA ARG A 113 -25.00 1.27 -11.94
C ARG A 113 -24.76 2.06 -10.66
N VAL A 114 -23.73 2.89 -10.64
CA VAL A 114 -23.46 3.83 -9.54
C VAL A 114 -24.59 4.86 -9.42
N LEU A 115 -25.04 5.41 -10.56
CA LEU A 115 -26.15 6.37 -10.59
C LEU A 115 -27.48 5.75 -10.15
N GLU A 116 -27.76 4.50 -10.53
CA GLU A 116 -28.95 3.77 -10.08
C GLU A 116 -28.95 3.58 -8.55
N LEU A 117 -27.80 3.29 -7.95
CA LEU A 117 -27.66 3.20 -6.49
C LEU A 117 -27.82 4.56 -5.80
N ASP A 118 -27.36 5.64 -6.44
CA ASP A 118 -27.48 7.00 -5.90
C ASP A 118 -28.95 7.44 -5.74
N GLN A 119 -29.87 6.89 -6.56
CA GLN A 119 -31.30 7.16 -6.44
C GLN A 119 -31.91 6.67 -5.11
N PHE A 120 -31.27 5.72 -4.43
CA PHE A 120 -31.73 5.18 -3.14
C PHE A 120 -31.08 5.85 -1.93
N LYS A 121 -30.21 6.84 -2.14
CA LYS A 121 -29.46 7.52 -1.09
C LYS A 121 -30.29 8.57 -0.34
N GLY A 122 -30.09 8.63 0.97
CA GLY A 122 -30.71 9.61 1.86
C GLY A 122 -32.23 9.50 1.97
N GLN A 123 -32.85 10.52 2.57
CA GLN A 123 -34.29 10.49 2.89
C GLN A 123 -35.20 10.49 1.65
N GLN A 124 -34.76 11.12 0.55
CA GLN A 124 -35.50 11.11 -0.71
C GLN A 124 -35.41 9.74 -1.37
N GLY A 125 -34.21 9.14 -1.39
CA GLY A 125 -34.02 7.80 -1.94
C GLY A 125 -34.72 6.70 -1.14
N LYS A 126 -34.82 6.85 0.18
CA LYS A 126 -35.68 6.00 1.02
C LYS A 126 -37.14 5.98 0.53
N LYS A 127 -37.74 7.16 0.29
CA LYS A 127 -39.11 7.24 -0.22
C LYS A 127 -39.22 6.61 -1.60
N TYR A 128 -38.25 6.89 -2.47
CA TYR A 128 -38.20 6.30 -3.81
C TYR A 128 -38.15 4.76 -3.77
N PHE A 129 -37.36 4.17 -2.87
CA PHE A 129 -37.31 2.73 -2.67
C PHE A 129 -38.67 2.17 -2.21
N GLN A 130 -39.29 2.83 -1.22
CA GLN A 130 -40.60 2.42 -0.69
C GLN A 130 -41.70 2.48 -1.75
N ASP A 131 -41.73 3.52 -2.57
CA ASP A 131 -42.73 3.70 -3.63
C ASP A 131 -42.48 2.75 -4.82
N THR A 132 -41.22 2.48 -5.15
CA THR A 132 -40.85 1.71 -6.35
C THR A 132 -40.84 0.21 -6.11
N ILE A 133 -40.32 -0.24 -4.97
CA ILE A 133 -40.04 -1.66 -4.67
C ILE A 133 -40.89 -2.16 -3.49
N GLY A 134 -41.16 -1.30 -2.50
CA GLY A 134 -41.87 -1.65 -1.26
C GLY A 134 -40.98 -2.37 -0.24
N HIS A 135 -41.41 -2.42 1.02
CA HIS A 135 -40.57 -2.87 2.14
C HIS A 135 -41.38 -3.57 3.25
N GLY A 136 -40.72 -4.34 4.10
CA GLY A 136 -41.33 -4.96 5.28
C GLY A 136 -42.30 -6.10 4.99
N SER A 137 -42.05 -6.85 3.91
CA SER A 137 -42.80 -8.07 3.58
C SER A 137 -42.16 -9.32 4.21
N ASP A 138 -42.93 -10.40 4.32
CA ASP A 138 -42.41 -11.71 4.75
C ASP A 138 -41.39 -12.25 3.73
N TYR A 139 -40.42 -13.05 4.19
CA TYR A 139 -39.38 -13.64 3.35
C TYR A 139 -38.93 -15.00 3.88
N SER A 140 -38.14 -15.72 3.07
CA SER A 140 -37.45 -16.93 3.49
C SER A 140 -35.98 -16.85 3.09
N LEU A 141 -35.07 -16.87 4.07
CA LEU A 141 -33.63 -16.75 3.78
C LEU A 141 -33.10 -17.90 2.92
N SER A 142 -33.71 -19.10 2.96
CA SER A 142 -33.30 -20.18 2.05
C SER A 142 -33.57 -19.84 0.58
N GLU A 143 -34.69 -19.17 0.28
CA GLU A 143 -35.02 -18.72 -1.07
C GLU A 143 -34.09 -17.58 -1.50
N VAL A 144 -33.81 -16.63 -0.60
CA VAL A 144 -32.88 -15.50 -0.83
C VAL A 144 -31.48 -16.02 -1.18
N LEU A 145 -30.95 -16.94 -0.39
CA LEU A 145 -29.64 -17.56 -0.61
C LEU A 145 -29.61 -18.39 -1.90
N TRP A 146 -30.74 -18.99 -2.27
CA TRP A 146 -30.86 -19.70 -3.54
C TRP A 146 -30.74 -18.74 -4.74
N VAL A 147 -31.42 -17.59 -4.71
CA VAL A 147 -31.32 -16.57 -5.77
C VAL A 147 -29.88 -16.07 -5.91
N CYS A 148 -29.21 -15.79 -4.79
CA CYS A 148 -27.80 -15.38 -4.81
C CYS A 148 -26.89 -16.46 -5.42
N ALA A 149 -27.13 -17.74 -5.12
CA ALA A 149 -26.39 -18.85 -5.73
C ALA A 149 -26.63 -18.96 -7.24
N ASN A 150 -27.87 -18.73 -7.69
CA ASN A 150 -28.24 -18.76 -9.10
C ASN A 150 -27.51 -17.66 -9.88
N LEU A 151 -27.40 -16.45 -9.31
CA LEU A 151 -26.68 -15.35 -9.94
C LEU A 151 -25.23 -15.72 -10.26
N PHE A 152 -24.53 -16.44 -9.37
CA PHE A 152 -23.19 -16.95 -9.69
C PHE A 152 -23.19 -18.00 -10.81
N SER A 153 -24.26 -18.76 -10.96
CA SER A 153 -24.35 -19.82 -11.96
C SER A 153 -24.61 -19.26 -13.36
N ASP A 154 -25.25 -18.09 -13.46
CA ASP A 154 -25.56 -17.42 -14.73
C ASP A 154 -24.34 -16.74 -15.39
N VAL A 155 -23.27 -16.53 -14.60
CA VAL A 155 -22.04 -15.88 -15.07
C VAL A 155 -21.28 -16.76 -16.07
N GLN A 156 -21.03 -16.21 -17.27
CA GLN A 156 -20.34 -16.90 -18.37
C GLN A 156 -18.80 -16.85 -18.27
N VAL A 157 -18.27 -16.06 -17.33
CA VAL A 157 -16.83 -15.87 -17.15
C VAL A 157 -16.33 -16.71 -15.98
N LYS A 158 -15.08 -17.19 -16.07
CA LYS A 158 -14.43 -17.91 -14.98
C LYS A 158 -14.30 -17.00 -13.75
N MET A 159 -14.93 -17.40 -12.65
CA MET A 159 -14.85 -16.70 -11.37
C MET A 159 -13.74 -17.30 -10.49
N SER A 160 -12.95 -16.44 -9.86
CA SER A 160 -11.95 -16.83 -8.86
C SER A 160 -12.62 -17.08 -7.50
N HIS A 161 -13.47 -16.15 -7.07
CA HIS A 161 -14.10 -16.16 -5.77
C HIS A 161 -15.57 -15.73 -5.86
N LYS A 162 -16.41 -16.38 -5.05
CA LYS A 162 -17.84 -16.10 -4.95
C LYS A 162 -18.15 -15.68 -3.53
N ARG A 163 -18.62 -14.45 -3.32
CA ARG A 163 -18.90 -13.90 -1.99
C ARG A 163 -20.26 -13.21 -1.95
N VAL A 164 -21.01 -13.43 -0.89
CA VAL A 164 -22.25 -12.73 -0.57
C VAL A 164 -22.03 -11.94 0.72
N MET A 165 -22.20 -10.62 0.66
CA MET A 165 -22.18 -9.75 1.85
C MET A 165 -23.61 -9.39 2.22
N LEU A 166 -24.06 -9.85 3.39
CA LEU A 166 -25.39 -9.63 3.92
C LEU A 166 -25.41 -8.41 4.86
N PHE A 167 -26.22 -7.40 4.53
CA PHE A 167 -26.44 -6.20 5.33
C PHE A 167 -27.81 -6.26 5.98
N THR A 168 -27.86 -6.38 7.31
CA THR A 168 -29.10 -6.50 8.09
C THR A 168 -28.90 -6.00 9.52
N ASN A 169 -29.97 -5.52 10.14
CA ASN A 169 -30.04 -5.24 11.58
C ASN A 169 -30.98 -6.20 12.33
N GLU A 170 -31.40 -7.31 11.70
CA GLU A 170 -32.21 -8.35 12.33
C GLU A 170 -31.32 -9.56 12.65
N ASP A 171 -31.26 -9.95 13.92
CA ASP A 171 -30.36 -11.00 14.44
C ASP A 171 -31.02 -12.38 14.53
N ASP A 172 -32.35 -12.47 14.62
CA ASP A 172 -33.12 -13.73 14.53
C ASP A 172 -34.30 -13.65 13.54
N PRO A 173 -34.03 -13.66 12.22
CA PRO A 173 -35.04 -13.43 11.18
C PRO A 173 -36.20 -14.43 11.10
N HIS A 174 -36.03 -15.64 11.65
CA HIS A 174 -37.01 -16.74 11.56
C HIS A 174 -37.26 -17.39 12.92
N GLY A 175 -37.11 -16.63 14.01
CA GLY A 175 -37.29 -17.16 15.38
C GLY A 175 -38.69 -17.72 15.65
N ASP A 176 -39.69 -17.22 14.92
CA ASP A 176 -41.09 -17.65 14.94
C ASP A 176 -41.39 -18.86 14.02
N ASP A 177 -40.57 -19.11 12.99
CA ASP A 177 -40.73 -20.21 12.03
C ASP A 177 -39.47 -21.11 11.97
N SER A 178 -39.48 -22.13 12.84
CA SER A 178 -38.43 -23.16 12.89
C SER A 178 -38.17 -23.87 11.55
N ALA A 179 -39.16 -23.99 10.67
CA ALA A 179 -39.01 -24.65 9.39
C ALA A 179 -38.29 -23.75 8.37
N LYS A 180 -38.53 -22.43 8.38
CA LYS A 180 -37.73 -21.47 7.60
C LYS A 180 -36.31 -21.38 8.14
N ALA A 181 -36.13 -21.32 9.47
CA ALA A 181 -34.82 -21.27 10.10
C ALA A 181 -33.95 -22.49 9.75
N SER A 182 -34.51 -23.70 9.83
CA SER A 182 -33.81 -24.94 9.48
C SER A 182 -33.42 -24.96 7.99
N ARG A 183 -34.32 -24.58 7.09
CA ARG A 183 -34.04 -24.51 5.64
C ARG A 183 -32.94 -23.50 5.31
N ALA A 184 -32.92 -22.35 5.99
CA ALA A 184 -31.90 -21.33 5.80
C ALA A 184 -30.50 -21.84 6.20
N ARG A 185 -30.38 -22.52 7.36
CA ARG A 185 -29.11 -23.13 7.82
C ARG A 185 -28.61 -24.20 6.85
N THR A 186 -29.49 -25.09 6.38
CA THR A 186 -29.13 -26.10 5.38
C THR A 186 -28.63 -25.44 4.10
N LYS A 187 -29.36 -24.43 3.59
CA LYS A 187 -28.96 -23.75 2.36
C LYS A 187 -27.63 -23.01 2.50
N ALA A 188 -27.38 -22.37 3.65
CA ALA A 188 -26.10 -21.74 3.94
C ALA A 188 -24.93 -22.75 3.96
N SER A 189 -25.17 -23.96 4.48
CA SER A 189 -24.19 -25.05 4.39
C SER A 189 -23.91 -25.45 2.94
N ASP A 190 -24.95 -25.63 2.12
CA ASP A 190 -24.80 -25.95 0.70
C ASP A 190 -23.97 -24.88 -0.05
N LEU A 191 -24.15 -23.60 0.31
CA LEU A 191 -23.35 -22.50 -0.27
C LEU A 191 -21.87 -22.64 0.07
N ARG A 192 -21.55 -22.96 1.33
CA ARG A 192 -20.16 -23.18 1.77
C ARG A 192 -19.52 -24.35 1.02
N ASP A 193 -20.25 -25.46 0.88
CA ASP A 193 -19.79 -26.64 0.14
C ASP A 193 -19.58 -26.35 -1.36
N THR A 194 -20.33 -25.39 -1.91
CA THR A 194 -20.17 -24.89 -3.29
C THR A 194 -19.03 -23.85 -3.42
N GLY A 195 -18.36 -23.50 -2.33
CA GLY A 195 -17.28 -22.50 -2.30
C GLY A 195 -17.76 -21.05 -2.36
N ILE A 196 -19.01 -20.78 -1.98
CA ILE A 196 -19.58 -19.44 -1.85
C ILE A 196 -19.44 -18.99 -0.39
N PHE A 197 -18.76 -17.86 -0.18
CA PHE A 197 -18.52 -17.30 1.14
C PHE A 197 -19.64 -16.32 1.51
N LEU A 198 -20.23 -16.48 2.69
CA LEU A 198 -21.24 -15.58 3.23
C LEU A 198 -20.66 -14.79 4.40
N ASP A 199 -20.60 -13.48 4.23
CA ASP A 199 -20.16 -12.53 5.25
C ASP A 199 -21.32 -11.70 5.76
N LEU A 200 -21.45 -11.62 7.08
CA LEU A 200 -22.44 -10.79 7.74
C LEU A 200 -21.87 -9.40 8.04
N MET A 201 -22.54 -8.37 7.53
CA MET A 201 -22.35 -6.96 7.86
C MET A 201 -23.51 -6.52 8.77
N HIS A 202 -23.47 -6.96 10.03
CA HIS A 202 -24.55 -6.67 10.97
C HIS A 202 -24.51 -5.21 11.45
N LEU A 203 -25.69 -4.60 11.44
CA LEU A 203 -25.92 -3.20 11.73
C LEU A 203 -26.58 -3.05 13.11
N LYS A 204 -26.39 -1.89 13.73
CA LYS A 204 -26.91 -1.58 15.06
C LYS A 204 -28.41 -1.84 15.20
N LYS A 205 -28.79 -2.62 16.21
CA LYS A 205 -30.18 -2.92 16.61
C LYS A 205 -30.44 -2.37 18.02
N GLN A 206 -31.69 -1.96 18.30
CA GLN A 206 -32.07 -1.62 19.68
C GLN A 206 -31.96 -2.86 20.57
N GLY A 207 -31.06 -2.83 21.56
CA GLY A 207 -30.75 -3.98 22.42
C GLY A 207 -29.49 -4.75 22.01
N GLY A 208 -28.81 -4.34 20.94
CA GLY A 208 -27.63 -5.01 20.38
C GLY A 208 -27.99 -6.09 19.37
N PHE A 209 -26.98 -6.56 18.63
CA PHE A 209 -27.09 -7.64 17.65
C PHE A 209 -26.42 -8.92 18.16
N ASP A 210 -27.19 -9.99 18.41
CA ASP A 210 -26.64 -11.26 18.89
C ASP A 210 -26.45 -12.29 17.75
N ILE A 211 -25.19 -12.45 17.31
CA ILE A 211 -24.81 -13.40 16.25
C ILE A 211 -25.11 -14.86 16.65
N SER A 212 -25.10 -15.17 17.95
CA SER A 212 -25.22 -16.54 18.46
C SER A 212 -26.61 -17.15 18.27
N LEU A 213 -27.64 -16.31 18.08
CA LEU A 213 -29.04 -16.74 17.93
C LEU A 213 -29.27 -17.50 16.62
N PHE A 214 -28.74 -16.97 15.51
CA PHE A 214 -29.04 -17.48 14.17
C PHE A 214 -27.83 -17.52 13.24
N TYR A 215 -27.10 -16.41 13.10
CA TYR A 215 -26.08 -16.26 12.05
C TYR A 215 -24.78 -17.00 12.29
N ARG A 216 -24.47 -17.40 13.53
CA ARG A 216 -23.28 -18.20 13.85
C ARG A 216 -23.14 -19.44 12.96
N ASP A 217 -24.26 -20.10 12.66
CA ASP A 217 -24.25 -21.33 11.86
C ASP A 217 -24.31 -21.06 10.34
N ILE A 218 -24.49 -19.79 9.94
CA ILE A 218 -24.69 -19.35 8.55
C ILE A 218 -23.43 -18.72 7.96
N ILE A 219 -22.73 -17.89 8.73
CA ILE A 219 -21.52 -17.21 8.26
C ILE A 219 -20.43 -18.22 7.88
N SER A 220 -19.60 -17.84 6.91
CA SER A 220 -18.45 -18.64 6.50
C SER A 220 -17.25 -18.28 7.36
N ILE A 221 -16.75 -19.23 8.15
CA ILE A 221 -15.52 -19.09 8.91
C ILE A 221 -14.40 -19.66 8.04
N ALA A 222 -13.38 -18.86 7.73
CA ALA A 222 -12.22 -19.35 6.99
C ALA A 222 -11.39 -20.29 7.89
N GLU A 223 -10.83 -21.36 7.32
CA GLU A 223 -9.99 -22.33 8.04
C GLU A 223 -8.71 -21.71 8.65
N ASP A 224 -8.27 -20.55 8.14
CA ASP A 224 -7.07 -19.81 8.55
C ASP A 224 -7.36 -18.61 9.49
N GLU A 225 -8.63 -18.32 9.82
CA GLU A 225 -8.98 -17.26 10.78
C GLU A 225 -9.21 -17.90 12.15
N ASP A 226 -8.49 -17.42 13.18
CA ASP A 226 -8.72 -17.85 14.56
C ASP A 226 -10.21 -17.71 14.90
N LEU A 227 -10.79 -18.80 15.42
CA LEU A 227 -12.21 -19.09 15.64
C LEU A 227 -13.02 -18.06 16.48
N GLY A 228 -12.46 -16.91 16.85
CA GLY A 228 -12.96 -16.08 17.95
C GLY A 228 -13.25 -14.60 17.66
N VAL A 229 -12.89 -14.04 16.50
CA VAL A 229 -13.00 -12.58 16.28
C VAL A 229 -14.01 -12.25 15.19
N HIS A 230 -15.26 -12.04 15.60
CA HIS A 230 -16.26 -11.41 14.75
C HIS A 230 -16.20 -9.89 14.91
N PHE A 231 -16.52 -9.16 13.84
CA PHE A 231 -16.65 -7.71 13.92
C PHE A 231 -17.75 -7.33 14.91
N GLU A 232 -17.59 -6.18 15.55
CA GLU A 232 -18.68 -5.60 16.33
C GLU A 232 -19.82 -5.11 15.41
N GLU A 233 -20.98 -4.75 15.96
CA GLU A 233 -22.06 -4.16 15.17
C GLU A 233 -21.66 -2.78 14.60
N SER A 234 -22.10 -2.50 13.38
CA SER A 234 -21.78 -1.21 12.74
C SER A 234 -22.84 -0.17 13.06
N SER A 235 -22.43 0.89 13.77
CA SER A 235 -23.27 2.06 14.09
C SER A 235 -23.02 3.25 13.16
N LYS A 236 -21.82 3.34 12.58
CA LYS A 236 -21.41 4.43 11.69
C LYS A 236 -21.04 3.91 10.31
N LEU A 237 -21.26 4.75 9.30
CA LEU A 237 -20.85 4.49 7.92
C LEU A 237 -19.34 4.24 7.80
N GLU A 238 -18.51 4.98 8.55
CA GLU A 238 -17.05 4.81 8.53
C GLU A 238 -16.63 3.40 8.99
N ASP A 239 -17.29 2.85 10.01
CA ASP A 239 -16.99 1.53 10.55
C ASP A 239 -17.45 0.44 9.59
N LEU A 240 -18.65 0.60 9.02
CA LEU A 240 -19.19 -0.30 8.00
C LEU A 240 -18.27 -0.34 6.76
N LEU A 241 -17.84 0.83 6.27
CA LEU A 241 -16.91 0.94 5.14
C LEU A 241 -15.59 0.22 5.41
N ARG A 242 -15.04 0.34 6.62
CA ARG A 242 -13.81 -0.36 7.01
C ARG A 242 -13.99 -1.87 7.03
N LYS A 243 -15.08 -2.37 7.62
CA LYS A 243 -15.38 -3.81 7.69
C LYS A 243 -15.61 -4.41 6.30
N VAL A 244 -16.36 -3.69 5.45
CA VAL A 244 -16.60 -4.11 4.07
C VAL A 244 -15.30 -4.12 3.28
N ARG A 245 -14.48 -3.05 3.33
CA ARG A 245 -13.16 -3.02 2.65
C ARG A 245 -12.22 -4.12 3.13
N ALA A 246 -12.23 -4.46 4.42
CA ALA A 246 -11.42 -5.54 4.99
C ALA A 246 -11.79 -6.92 4.41
N LYS A 247 -13.05 -7.11 4.01
CA LYS A 247 -13.56 -8.38 3.46
C LYS A 247 -13.77 -8.38 1.95
N GLU A 248 -13.82 -7.21 1.32
CA GLU A 248 -14.06 -7.03 -0.12
C GLU A 248 -12.94 -7.69 -0.94
N THR A 249 -11.69 -7.40 -0.61
CA THR A 249 -10.52 -7.93 -1.32
C THR A 249 -9.97 -9.16 -0.62
N LYS A 250 -9.80 -10.28 -1.34
CA LYS A 250 -9.04 -11.41 -0.79
C LYS A 250 -7.55 -11.12 -0.76
N LYS A 251 -6.85 -11.81 0.14
CA LYS A 251 -5.39 -11.81 0.25
C LYS A 251 -4.80 -12.28 -1.10
N ARG A 252 -4.13 -11.37 -1.83
CA ARG A 252 -3.40 -11.68 -3.07
C ARG A 252 -1.92 -11.77 -2.76
N VAL A 253 -1.35 -12.96 -2.95
CA VAL A 253 0.07 -13.23 -2.70
C VAL A 253 0.89 -12.67 -3.87
N LEU A 254 1.85 -11.78 -3.59
CA LEU A 254 2.77 -11.25 -4.61
C LEU A 254 3.72 -12.34 -5.11
N SER A 255 4.26 -13.13 -4.19
CA SER A 255 5.13 -14.26 -4.51
C SER A 255 5.18 -15.23 -3.35
N ARG A 256 5.17 -16.53 -3.64
CA ARG A 256 5.42 -17.57 -2.64
C ARG A 256 6.91 -17.92 -2.67
N LEU A 257 7.60 -17.75 -1.55
CA LEU A 257 9.05 -17.94 -1.45
C LEU A 257 9.44 -18.93 -0.36
N LYS A 258 10.55 -19.63 -0.57
CA LYS A 258 11.19 -20.45 0.45
C LYS A 258 11.98 -19.56 1.39
N PHE A 259 11.69 -19.64 2.69
CA PHE A 259 12.48 -19.03 3.74
C PHE A 259 13.43 -20.06 4.35
N LYS A 260 14.71 -19.99 3.97
CA LYS A 260 15.78 -20.91 4.35
C LYS A 260 16.48 -20.41 5.62
N LEU A 261 16.34 -21.16 6.73
CA LEU A 261 17.05 -20.91 7.99
C LEU A 261 18.45 -21.55 7.97
N GLY A 262 18.59 -22.65 7.24
CA GLY A 262 19.83 -23.39 7.02
C GLY A 262 19.77 -24.15 5.70
N LYS A 263 20.66 -25.13 5.51
CA LYS A 263 20.65 -25.98 4.29
C LYS A 263 19.44 -26.91 4.24
N ASP A 264 19.05 -27.45 5.40
CA ASP A 264 18.03 -28.51 5.49
C ASP A 264 16.72 -28.02 6.12
N VAL A 265 16.73 -26.82 6.73
CA VAL A 265 15.56 -26.23 7.38
C VAL A 265 15.05 -25.06 6.55
N SER A 266 13.89 -25.24 5.94
CA SER A 266 13.18 -24.20 5.19
C SER A 266 11.69 -24.27 5.46
N LEU A 267 11.06 -23.12 5.57
CA LEU A 267 9.60 -22.99 5.61
C LEU A 267 9.11 -22.22 4.39
N MET A 268 7.82 -22.33 4.08
CA MET A 268 7.21 -21.62 2.97
C MET A 268 6.51 -20.37 3.46
N VAL A 269 6.72 -19.24 2.78
CA VAL A 269 6.06 -17.97 3.09
C VAL A 269 5.42 -17.35 1.85
N GLY A 270 4.25 -16.76 2.05
CA GLY A 270 3.66 -15.80 1.13
C GLY A 270 4.22 -14.41 1.41
N VAL A 271 4.63 -13.72 0.36
CA VAL A 271 4.98 -12.30 0.41
C VAL A 271 3.80 -11.51 -0.14
N TYR A 272 3.35 -10.51 0.59
CA TYR A 272 2.19 -9.69 0.29
C TYR A 272 2.61 -8.23 0.16
N ASN A 273 1.91 -7.48 -0.68
CA ASN A 273 2.02 -6.03 -0.69
C ASN A 273 0.78 -5.41 -0.03
N LEU A 274 0.95 -4.87 1.19
CA LEU A 274 -0.13 -4.16 1.89
C LEU A 274 -0.27 -2.71 1.43
N VAL A 275 0.76 -2.14 0.79
CA VAL A 275 0.78 -0.75 0.32
C VAL A 275 1.27 -0.69 -1.12
N GLN A 276 0.33 -0.58 -2.06
CA GLN A 276 0.62 -0.38 -3.48
C GLN A 276 0.31 1.06 -3.87
N LYS A 277 1.21 1.69 -4.63
CA LYS A 277 0.93 3.01 -5.20
C LYS A 277 -0.17 2.88 -6.25
N ALA A 278 -1.32 3.50 -5.99
CA ALA A 278 -2.36 3.66 -7.00
C ALA A 278 -1.89 4.64 -8.07
N ASN A 279 -1.75 4.15 -9.30
CA ASN A 279 -1.37 4.96 -10.46
C ASN A 279 -2.61 5.29 -11.30
N LYS A 280 -2.54 6.37 -12.06
CA LYS A 280 -3.57 6.68 -13.06
C LYS A 280 -3.57 5.56 -14.13
N PRO A 281 -4.73 4.99 -14.49
CA PRO A 281 -4.82 3.99 -15.55
C PRO A 281 -4.20 4.49 -16.86
N LEU A 282 -3.55 3.58 -17.59
CA LEU A 282 -3.00 3.89 -18.90
C LEU A 282 -4.15 4.06 -19.93
N PRO A 283 -4.03 5.00 -20.87
CA PRO A 283 -5.04 5.18 -21.90
C PRO A 283 -5.07 3.97 -22.85
N VAL A 284 -6.29 3.49 -23.15
CA VAL A 284 -6.52 2.44 -24.14
C VAL A 284 -6.72 3.07 -25.53
N ARG A 285 -6.12 2.48 -26.56
CA ARG A 285 -6.30 2.94 -27.95
C ARG A 285 -7.62 2.41 -28.49
N LEU A 286 -8.45 3.31 -29.04
CA LEU A 286 -9.77 2.97 -29.58
C LEU A 286 -9.85 3.25 -31.09
N TYR A 287 -10.69 2.51 -31.79
CA TYR A 287 -11.06 2.81 -33.17
C TYR A 287 -12.02 3.99 -33.23
N ARG A 288 -11.74 5.00 -34.07
CA ARG A 288 -12.46 6.28 -34.05
C ARG A 288 -13.97 6.16 -34.28
N GLU A 289 -14.41 5.24 -35.14
CA GLU A 289 -15.82 5.17 -35.57
C GLU A 289 -16.66 4.26 -34.66
N THR A 290 -16.05 3.22 -34.06
CA THR A 290 -16.75 2.20 -33.25
C THR A 290 -16.45 2.32 -31.76
N ASN A 291 -15.42 3.07 -31.37
CA ASN A 291 -14.87 3.14 -30.01
C ASN A 291 -14.40 1.79 -29.45
N GLU A 292 -14.14 0.80 -30.31
CA GLU A 292 -13.65 -0.52 -29.88
C GLU A 292 -12.14 -0.49 -29.58
N PRO A 293 -11.65 -1.24 -28.56
CA PRO A 293 -10.23 -1.35 -28.25
C PRO A 293 -9.38 -1.92 -29.40
N VAL A 294 -8.21 -1.33 -29.61
CA VAL A 294 -7.27 -1.72 -30.69
C VAL A 294 -6.07 -2.47 -30.13
N LYS A 295 -5.91 -3.74 -30.53
CA LYS A 295 -4.74 -4.55 -30.16
C LYS A 295 -3.48 -4.04 -30.87
N THR A 296 -2.43 -3.71 -30.11
CA THR A 296 -1.13 -3.29 -30.66
C THR A 296 -0.21 -4.50 -30.80
N LYS A 297 0.39 -4.71 -31.98
CA LYS A 297 1.42 -5.73 -32.22
C LYS A 297 2.73 -5.07 -32.60
N THR A 298 3.75 -5.22 -31.77
CA THR A 298 5.09 -4.65 -32.01
C THR A 298 5.99 -5.70 -32.66
N ARG A 299 6.58 -5.36 -33.82
CA ARG A 299 7.49 -6.25 -34.57
C ARG A 299 8.78 -5.52 -34.89
N THR A 300 9.90 -6.20 -34.68
CA THR A 300 11.24 -5.69 -34.98
C THR A 300 11.74 -6.31 -36.28
N PHE A 301 12.26 -5.51 -37.19
CA PHE A 301 12.72 -5.97 -38.51
C PHE A 301 14.09 -5.38 -38.85
N ASN A 302 14.81 -6.06 -39.74
CA ASN A 302 16.08 -5.58 -40.27
C ASN A 302 15.79 -4.48 -41.31
N VAL A 303 16.45 -3.32 -41.16
CA VAL A 303 16.23 -2.15 -42.02
C VAL A 303 16.61 -2.41 -43.48
N ASN A 304 17.64 -3.23 -43.73
CA ASN A 304 18.17 -3.47 -45.08
C ASN A 304 17.39 -4.56 -45.83
N THR A 305 16.98 -5.62 -45.14
CA THR A 305 16.31 -6.78 -45.77
C THR A 305 14.79 -6.74 -45.61
N GLY A 306 14.26 -5.91 -44.71
CA GLY A 306 12.84 -5.89 -44.35
C GLY A 306 12.36 -7.16 -43.64
N SER A 307 13.26 -8.10 -43.33
CA SER A 307 12.92 -9.36 -42.69
C SER A 307 12.66 -9.16 -41.20
N LEU A 308 11.67 -9.87 -40.66
CA LEU A 308 11.41 -9.95 -39.23
C LEU A 308 12.66 -10.48 -38.51
N LEU A 309 13.04 -9.86 -37.39
CA LEU A 309 14.15 -10.28 -36.55
C LEU A 309 13.65 -11.19 -35.44
N LEU A 310 14.19 -12.40 -35.37
CA LEU A 310 14.00 -13.31 -34.26
C LEU A 310 14.90 -12.91 -33.08
N PRO A 311 14.58 -13.33 -31.84
CA PRO A 311 15.45 -13.07 -30.69
C PRO A 311 16.90 -13.51 -30.90
N SER A 312 17.12 -14.62 -31.62
CA SER A 312 18.44 -15.16 -32.00
C SER A 312 19.21 -14.32 -33.01
N ASP A 313 18.53 -13.46 -33.76
CA ASP A 313 19.14 -12.60 -34.78
C ASP A 313 19.70 -11.30 -34.16
N THR A 314 19.46 -11.08 -32.87
CA THR A 314 19.84 -9.84 -32.17
C THR A 314 20.78 -10.12 -31.00
N LYS A 315 21.82 -9.29 -30.87
CA LYS A 315 22.69 -9.25 -29.69
C LYS A 315 22.45 -7.97 -28.88
N ARG A 316 22.95 -7.93 -27.65
CA ARG A 316 22.98 -6.72 -26.81
C ARG A 316 24.36 -6.11 -26.90
N SER A 317 24.44 -4.78 -26.92
CA SER A 317 25.72 -4.09 -26.93
C SER A 317 25.72 -2.88 -26.00
N GLN A 318 26.88 -2.62 -25.39
CA GLN A 318 27.18 -1.42 -24.62
C GLN A 318 28.56 -0.90 -25.03
N THR A 319 28.68 0.41 -25.21
CA THR A 319 29.93 1.04 -25.66
C THR A 319 30.54 1.86 -24.53
N TYR A 320 31.80 1.57 -24.21
CA TYR A 320 32.57 2.30 -23.20
C TYR A 320 33.85 2.85 -23.86
N GLY A 321 33.95 4.18 -23.96
CA GLY A 321 35.03 4.84 -24.70
C GLY A 321 35.01 4.42 -26.17
N SER A 322 36.12 3.84 -26.66
CA SER A 322 36.26 3.32 -28.02
C SER A 322 36.03 1.81 -28.14
N ARG A 323 35.57 1.13 -27.08
CA ARG A 323 35.37 -0.32 -27.08
C ARG A 323 33.89 -0.69 -27.00
N GLN A 324 33.42 -1.44 -27.98
CA GLN A 324 32.09 -2.05 -27.98
C GLN A 324 32.15 -3.41 -27.30
N ILE A 325 31.28 -3.63 -26.33
CA ILE A 325 31.09 -4.92 -25.65
C ILE A 325 29.77 -5.49 -26.15
N VAL A 326 29.83 -6.69 -26.74
CA VAL A 326 28.67 -7.39 -27.27
C VAL A 326 28.42 -8.62 -26.41
N LEU A 327 27.18 -8.81 -25.99
CA LEU A 327 26.73 -9.93 -25.18
C LEU A 327 25.45 -10.52 -25.79
N GLU A 328 25.26 -11.81 -25.62
CA GLU A 328 23.98 -12.46 -25.88
C GLU A 328 22.93 -12.04 -24.82
N LYS A 329 21.65 -12.17 -25.17
CA LYS A 329 20.57 -11.89 -24.21
C LYS A 329 20.72 -12.74 -22.94
N GLU A 330 21.05 -14.02 -23.10
CA GLU A 330 21.23 -14.98 -22.00
C GLU A 330 22.37 -14.56 -21.06
N GLU A 331 23.50 -14.11 -21.60
CA GLU A 331 24.63 -13.60 -20.80
C GLU A 331 24.22 -12.37 -19.97
N THR A 332 23.36 -11.50 -20.51
CA THR A 332 22.85 -10.33 -19.78
C THR A 332 21.88 -10.67 -18.64
N GLU A 333 21.29 -11.87 -18.66
CA GLU A 333 20.47 -12.39 -17.56
C GLU A 333 21.32 -13.18 -16.57
N GLU A 334 22.31 -13.94 -17.06
CA GLU A 334 23.24 -14.71 -16.24
C GLU A 334 24.07 -13.81 -15.32
N LEU A 335 24.54 -12.66 -15.80
CA LEU A 335 25.27 -11.69 -14.96
C LEU A 335 24.45 -11.15 -13.77
N LYS A 336 23.12 -11.30 -13.81
CA LYS A 336 22.21 -10.88 -12.73
C LYS A 336 21.86 -12.02 -11.78
N ARG A 337 22.29 -13.25 -12.07
CA ARG A 337 21.95 -14.45 -11.29
C ARG A 337 22.96 -14.66 -10.16
N PHE A 338 22.47 -14.64 -8.92
CA PHE A 338 23.28 -14.87 -7.73
C PHE A 338 22.75 -16.05 -6.93
N ASP A 339 21.57 -15.88 -6.33
CA ASP A 339 20.89 -16.92 -5.54
C ASP A 339 19.63 -17.43 -6.25
N GLU A 340 19.09 -18.54 -5.75
CA GLU A 340 17.73 -18.97 -6.08
C GLU A 340 16.69 -18.03 -5.43
N PRO A 341 15.48 -17.92 -6.01
CA PRO A 341 14.39 -17.16 -5.41
C PRO A 341 14.09 -17.64 -3.98
N GLY A 342 14.01 -16.70 -3.04
CA GLY A 342 13.81 -17.02 -1.65
C GLY A 342 14.30 -15.95 -0.67
N LEU A 343 14.13 -16.27 0.61
CA LEU A 343 14.71 -15.56 1.74
C LEU A 343 15.76 -16.48 2.38
N ILE A 344 16.99 -16.00 2.49
CA ILE A 344 18.08 -16.73 3.19
C ILE A 344 18.37 -15.99 4.49
N LEU A 345 18.20 -16.66 5.63
CA LEU A 345 18.51 -16.08 6.93
C LEU A 345 20.02 -15.84 7.07
N MET A 346 20.40 -14.61 7.42
CA MET A 346 21.78 -14.24 7.69
C MET A 346 22.08 -14.22 9.20
N GLY A 347 21.06 -13.92 10.01
CA GLY A 347 21.15 -13.85 11.47
C GLY A 347 20.17 -12.83 12.04
N PHE A 348 20.28 -12.57 13.34
CA PHE A 348 19.39 -11.65 14.06
C PHE A 348 20.15 -10.39 14.51
N LYS A 349 19.48 -9.24 14.49
CA LYS A 349 20.01 -7.97 15.00
C LYS A 349 18.99 -7.29 15.92
N PRO A 350 19.42 -6.47 16.88
CA PRO A 350 18.49 -5.66 17.69
C PRO A 350 17.71 -4.66 16.83
N LEU A 351 16.43 -4.44 17.16
CA LEU A 351 15.56 -3.48 16.47
C LEU A 351 16.14 -2.06 16.45
N ALA A 352 16.82 -1.65 17.53
CA ALA A 352 17.46 -0.34 17.65
C ALA A 352 18.53 -0.05 16.56
N MET A 353 19.08 -1.08 15.89
CA MET A 353 20.02 -0.87 14.79
C MET A 353 19.34 -0.44 13.49
N LEU A 354 18.04 -0.68 13.34
CA LEU A 354 17.26 -0.26 12.19
C LEU A 354 16.89 1.22 12.32
N LYS A 355 17.36 2.04 11.37
CA LYS A 355 17.11 3.48 11.39
C LYS A 355 15.93 3.82 10.48
N LYS A 356 14.99 4.61 11.01
CA LYS A 356 13.79 5.06 10.28
C LYS A 356 14.09 5.78 8.95
N HIS A 357 15.19 6.54 8.88
CA HIS A 357 15.59 7.29 7.67
C HIS A 357 16.31 6.44 6.60
N HIS A 358 16.53 5.14 6.85
CA HIS A 358 17.09 4.23 5.84
C HIS A 358 16.01 3.60 4.96
N TYR A 359 14.86 4.25 4.80
CA TYR A 359 13.82 3.82 3.87
C TYR A 359 14.34 3.88 2.42
N LEU A 360 14.14 2.80 1.66
CA LEU A 360 14.53 2.70 0.25
C LEU A 360 13.30 2.64 -0.67
N ARG A 361 12.38 1.72 -0.38
CA ARG A 361 11.18 1.38 -1.17
C ARG A 361 10.11 0.80 -0.23
N PRO A 362 8.82 0.69 -0.63
CA PRO A 362 7.78 0.20 0.27
C PRO A 362 8.11 -1.18 0.82
N SER A 363 7.84 -1.36 2.11
CA SER A 363 7.99 -2.64 2.80
C SER A 363 6.97 -3.64 2.30
N LEU A 364 7.32 -4.92 2.36
CA LEU A 364 6.39 -6.03 2.09
C LEU A 364 5.95 -6.67 3.41
N PHE A 365 4.97 -7.54 3.35
CA PHE A 365 4.51 -8.33 4.49
C PHE A 365 4.72 -9.81 4.22
N VAL A 366 5.21 -10.54 5.21
CA VAL A 366 5.52 -11.97 5.12
C VAL A 366 4.62 -12.73 6.07
N TYR A 367 3.94 -13.75 5.55
CA TYR A 367 3.03 -14.62 6.30
C TYR A 367 3.30 -16.09 5.90
N PRO A 368 3.15 -17.08 6.80
CA PRO A 368 3.42 -18.48 6.48
C PRO A 368 2.43 -19.02 5.43
N GLU A 369 2.91 -19.96 4.61
CA GLU A 369 2.09 -20.63 3.60
C GLU A 369 2.04 -22.14 3.91
N GLU A 370 1.06 -22.54 4.72
CA GLU A 370 0.91 -23.93 5.20
C GLU A 370 0.59 -24.90 4.06
N SER A 371 -0.15 -24.44 3.05
CA SER A 371 -0.63 -25.24 1.90
C SER A 371 0.48 -25.95 1.10
N LEU A 372 1.71 -25.42 1.14
CA LEU A 372 2.85 -25.96 0.40
C LEU A 372 3.80 -26.78 1.26
N VAL A 373 3.98 -26.41 2.53
CA VAL A 373 4.88 -27.10 3.48
C VAL A 373 4.26 -27.10 4.86
N ASN A 374 3.73 -28.24 5.28
CA ASN A 374 3.17 -28.44 6.61
C ASN A 374 4.22 -28.21 7.71
N GLY A 375 3.83 -27.53 8.78
CA GLY A 375 4.68 -27.09 9.88
C GLY A 375 5.32 -25.71 9.67
N SER A 376 5.07 -25.05 8.53
CA SER A 376 5.59 -23.70 8.26
C SER A 376 5.03 -22.68 9.24
N SER A 377 3.72 -22.73 9.52
CA SER A 377 3.03 -21.82 10.43
C SER A 377 3.53 -21.98 11.86
N THR A 378 3.72 -23.21 12.34
CA THR A 378 4.26 -23.49 13.67
C THR A 378 5.67 -22.89 13.86
N LEU A 379 6.57 -23.11 12.90
CA LEU A 379 7.94 -22.58 12.98
C LEU A 379 7.96 -21.05 12.83
N PHE A 380 7.12 -20.52 11.95
CA PHE A 380 6.97 -19.08 11.74
C PHE A 380 6.46 -18.38 13.00
N SER A 381 5.41 -18.91 13.65
CA SER A 381 4.87 -18.38 14.90
C SER A 381 5.91 -18.42 16.01
N ALA A 382 6.67 -19.52 16.14
CA ALA A 382 7.75 -19.60 17.12
C ALA A 382 8.85 -18.53 16.89
N LEU A 383 9.22 -18.28 15.62
CA LEU A 383 10.15 -17.20 15.26
C LEU A 383 9.58 -15.83 15.61
N LEU A 384 8.31 -15.58 15.28
CA LEU A 384 7.63 -14.30 15.53
C LEU A 384 7.60 -14.00 17.03
N THR A 385 7.09 -14.93 17.85
CA THR A 385 7.03 -14.78 19.30
C THR A 385 8.42 -14.54 19.90
N LYS A 386 9.44 -15.30 19.48
CA LYS A 386 10.80 -15.12 20.02
C LYS A 386 11.49 -13.85 19.54
N CYS A 387 11.17 -13.35 18.35
CA CYS A 387 11.69 -12.06 17.87
C CYS A 387 11.05 -10.89 18.62
N LEU A 388 9.74 -10.96 18.92
CA LEU A 388 9.03 -9.99 19.77
C LEU A 388 9.61 -9.97 21.19
N GLU A 389 9.70 -11.12 21.86
CA GLU A 389 10.25 -11.24 23.22
C GLU A 389 11.67 -10.68 23.37
N LYS A 390 12.50 -10.80 22.32
CA LYS A 390 13.91 -10.41 22.34
C LYS A 390 14.18 -9.04 21.71
N GLU A 391 13.16 -8.37 21.19
CA GLU A 391 13.28 -7.10 20.45
C GLU A 391 14.34 -7.17 19.32
N VAL A 392 14.33 -8.27 18.57
CA VAL A 392 15.25 -8.51 17.45
C VAL A 392 14.52 -8.61 16.12
N LEU A 393 15.21 -8.24 15.05
CA LEU A 393 14.81 -8.46 13.66
C LEU A 393 15.65 -9.57 13.03
N ALA A 394 15.08 -10.29 12.07
CA ALA A 394 15.81 -11.25 11.26
C ALA A 394 16.39 -10.55 10.02
N VAL A 395 17.70 -10.57 9.84
CA VAL A 395 18.33 -10.08 8.60
C VAL A 395 18.34 -11.21 7.60
N CYS A 396 17.79 -10.96 6.42
CA CYS A 396 17.74 -11.93 5.33
C CYS A 396 18.34 -11.37 4.06
N ARG A 397 18.84 -12.27 3.21
CA ARG A 397 19.15 -11.99 1.82
C ARG A 397 17.94 -12.40 0.97
N TYR A 398 17.31 -11.44 0.34
CA TYR A 398 16.06 -11.57 -0.40
C TYR A 398 16.33 -11.56 -1.90
N THR A 399 15.84 -12.60 -2.58
CA THR A 399 15.88 -12.74 -4.02
C THR A 399 14.45 -13.00 -4.51
N PRO A 400 13.77 -12.03 -5.13
CA PRO A 400 12.35 -12.14 -5.46
C PRO A 400 12.05 -13.18 -6.55
N ARG A 401 12.89 -13.24 -7.59
CA ARG A 401 12.70 -14.08 -8.78
C ARG A 401 14.04 -14.46 -9.38
N LYS A 402 14.04 -15.36 -10.37
CA LYS A 402 15.26 -15.80 -11.06
C LYS A 402 15.92 -14.61 -11.77
N ASN A 403 17.25 -14.67 -11.91
CA ASN A 403 18.05 -13.68 -12.66
C ASN A 403 17.92 -12.24 -12.11
N VAL A 404 17.79 -12.09 -10.78
CA VAL A 404 17.76 -10.79 -10.09
C VAL A 404 18.83 -10.75 -8.99
N PRO A 405 19.58 -9.63 -8.85
CA PRO A 405 20.52 -9.46 -7.76
C PRO A 405 19.82 -9.46 -6.39
N PRO A 406 20.45 -10.04 -5.35
CA PRO A 406 19.86 -10.12 -4.03
C PRO A 406 19.89 -8.76 -3.34
N TYR A 407 18.96 -8.56 -2.41
CA TYR A 407 18.95 -7.41 -1.49
C TYR A 407 19.00 -7.86 -0.04
N PHE A 408 19.66 -7.10 0.83
CA PHE A 408 19.49 -7.28 2.26
C PHE A 408 18.16 -6.70 2.70
N VAL A 409 17.41 -7.47 3.48
CA VAL A 409 16.14 -7.07 4.07
C VAL A 409 16.15 -7.38 5.57
N ALA A 410 15.38 -6.61 6.33
CA ALA A 410 15.10 -6.85 7.73
C ALA A 410 13.65 -7.32 7.86
N LEU A 411 13.45 -8.53 8.38
CA LEU A 411 12.16 -9.03 8.82
C LEU A 411 11.92 -8.53 10.24
N VAL A 412 11.15 -7.46 10.36
CA VAL A 412 10.76 -6.84 11.62
C VAL A 412 9.52 -7.57 12.15
N PRO A 413 9.56 -8.16 13.36
CA PRO A 413 8.39 -8.83 13.93
C PRO A 413 7.26 -7.82 14.14
N GLN A 414 6.05 -8.20 13.73
CA GLN A 414 4.85 -7.38 13.80
C GLN A 414 3.76 -8.16 14.55
N GLU A 415 3.31 -7.61 15.68
CA GLU A 415 2.23 -8.16 16.50
C GLU A 415 0.86 -7.77 15.92
N GLU A 416 -0.15 -8.58 16.19
CA GLU A 416 -1.51 -8.28 15.79
C GLU A 416 -2.11 -7.16 16.64
N GLU A 417 -2.80 -6.23 15.97
CA GLU A 417 -3.53 -5.14 16.62
C GLU A 417 -4.95 -5.08 16.04
N LEU A 418 -5.93 -5.25 16.93
CA LEU A 418 -7.35 -5.10 16.65
C LEU A 418 -7.83 -3.75 17.19
N ASP A 419 -8.70 -3.06 16.46
CA ASP A 419 -9.34 -1.84 16.97
C ASP A 419 -10.58 -2.14 17.84
N ASP A 420 -11.27 -1.08 18.26
CA ASP A 420 -12.50 -1.13 19.05
C ASP A 420 -13.69 -1.77 18.32
N GLN A 421 -13.57 -1.99 17.01
CA GLN A 421 -14.58 -2.64 16.16
C GLN A 421 -14.17 -4.09 15.81
N ASN A 422 -13.13 -4.63 16.47
CA ASN A 422 -12.48 -5.91 16.15
C ASN A 422 -11.95 -5.98 14.71
N ILE A 423 -11.64 -4.84 14.09
CA ILE A 423 -11.03 -4.79 12.76
C ILE A 423 -9.52 -4.91 12.93
N GLN A 424 -8.92 -5.82 12.17
CA GLN A 424 -7.47 -5.99 12.13
C GLN A 424 -6.80 -4.77 11.48
N VAL A 425 -6.20 -3.92 12.31
CA VAL A 425 -5.42 -2.74 11.88
C VAL A 425 -4.02 -3.17 11.47
N THR A 426 -3.41 -4.03 12.26
CA THR A 426 -2.05 -4.54 12.03
C THR A 426 -2.09 -6.06 12.03
N PRO A 427 -1.74 -6.75 10.93
CA PRO A 427 -1.72 -8.22 10.89
C PRO A 427 -0.50 -8.81 11.58
N ALA A 428 -0.63 -9.99 12.21
CA ALA A 428 0.50 -10.73 12.78
C ALA A 428 1.41 -11.31 11.69
N GLY A 429 2.71 -10.99 11.75
CA GLY A 429 3.69 -11.50 10.79
C GLY A 429 5.03 -10.79 10.85
N PHE A 430 5.74 -10.76 9.72
CA PHE A 430 6.97 -9.97 9.60
C PHE A 430 6.82 -8.88 8.54
N GLN A 431 7.16 -7.65 8.90
CA GLN A 431 7.36 -6.57 7.95
C GLN A 431 8.75 -6.72 7.31
N LEU A 432 8.79 -6.92 6.00
CA LEU A 432 10.01 -7.01 5.20
C LEU A 432 10.45 -5.60 4.78
N VAL A 433 11.46 -5.08 5.48
CA VAL A 433 12.03 -3.75 5.27
C VAL A 433 13.30 -3.85 4.43
N PHE A 434 13.35 -3.16 3.29
CA PHE A 434 14.53 -3.13 2.42
C PHE A 434 15.66 -2.29 3.04
N LEU A 435 16.86 -2.85 3.07
CA LEU A 435 18.05 -2.17 3.59
C LEU A 435 18.87 -1.57 2.44
N PRO A 436 19.22 -0.27 2.49
CA PRO A 436 20.00 0.38 1.44
C PRO A 436 21.45 -0.12 1.45
N TYR A 437 21.98 -0.37 0.26
CA TYR A 437 23.41 -0.59 0.03
C TYR A 437 24.20 0.71 0.19
N ALA A 438 25.52 0.62 0.04
CA ALA A 438 26.38 1.81 0.12
C ALA A 438 26.05 2.82 -0.99
N ASP A 439 25.73 2.33 -2.20
CA ASP A 439 25.43 3.14 -3.38
C ASP A 439 24.13 3.96 -3.25
N ASP A 440 23.18 3.47 -2.46
CA ASP A 440 21.90 4.15 -2.20
C ASP A 440 22.05 5.34 -1.24
N LYS A 441 23.13 5.38 -0.45
CA LYS A 441 23.36 6.41 0.57
C LYS A 441 24.06 7.63 -0.02
N ARG A 442 23.34 8.74 -0.08
CA ARG A 442 23.88 10.03 -0.53
C ARG A 442 24.56 10.79 0.61
N LYS A 443 25.81 11.21 0.41
CA LYS A 443 26.50 12.11 1.34
C LYS A 443 25.93 13.53 1.19
N VAL A 444 25.51 14.11 2.30
CA VAL A 444 24.98 15.48 2.36
C VAL A 444 26.10 16.41 2.87
N PRO A 445 26.36 17.56 2.23
CA PRO A 445 27.28 18.56 2.77
C PRO A 445 26.65 19.18 4.03
N PHE A 446 27.35 19.08 5.17
CA PHE A 446 26.88 19.66 6.41
C PHE A 446 27.33 21.12 6.53
N THR A 447 26.41 21.99 6.93
CA THR A 447 26.73 23.35 7.39
C THR A 447 26.99 23.35 8.89
N GLU A 448 27.51 24.45 9.41
CA GLU A 448 27.58 24.67 10.86
C GLU A 448 26.20 24.48 11.49
N LYS A 449 26.18 23.73 12.60
CA LYS A 449 24.95 23.40 13.31
C LYS A 449 24.55 24.59 14.19
N VAL A 450 23.64 25.42 13.69
CA VAL A 450 23.04 26.49 14.48
C VAL A 450 21.90 25.91 15.33
N MET A 451 22.04 26.00 16.65
CA MET A 451 21.06 25.52 17.60
C MET A 451 20.10 26.65 18.00
N ALA A 452 18.81 26.35 18.06
CA ALA A 452 17.81 27.27 18.61
C ALA A 452 17.95 27.41 20.13
N ASN A 453 17.57 28.57 20.67
CA ASN A 453 17.55 28.78 22.11
C ASN A 453 16.30 28.11 22.76
N PRO A 454 16.28 27.91 24.09
CA PRO A 454 15.14 27.26 24.75
C PRO A 454 13.80 27.98 24.54
N GLU A 455 13.80 29.31 24.50
CA GLU A 455 12.57 30.11 24.31
C GLU A 455 11.94 29.90 22.94
N GLN A 456 12.74 29.88 21.87
CA GLN A 456 12.30 29.55 20.51
C GLN A 456 11.75 28.13 20.44
N ILE A 457 12.40 27.18 21.10
CA ILE A 457 11.95 25.79 21.16
C ILE A 457 10.59 25.70 21.86
N ASP A 458 10.40 26.39 22.99
CA ASP A 458 9.16 26.33 23.76
C ASP A 458 8.00 27.01 23.03
N LYS A 459 8.23 28.11 22.31
CA LYS A 459 7.23 28.71 21.42
C LYS A 459 6.85 27.79 20.26
N MET A 460 7.82 27.12 19.64
CA MET A 460 7.53 26.12 18.61
C MET A 460 6.76 24.91 19.17
N LYS A 461 7.06 24.44 20.39
CA LYS A 461 6.26 23.39 21.05
C LYS A 461 4.80 23.81 21.24
N ALA A 462 4.55 25.07 21.62
CA ALA A 462 3.18 25.59 21.76
C ALA A 462 2.43 25.59 20.41
N ILE A 463 3.10 25.99 19.32
CA ILE A 463 2.57 25.91 17.95
C ILE A 463 2.24 24.46 17.58
N VAL A 464 3.17 23.53 17.78
CA VAL A 464 2.96 22.10 17.48
C VAL A 464 1.79 21.52 18.28
N HIS A 465 1.66 21.89 19.56
CA HIS A 465 0.56 21.44 20.40
C HIS A 465 -0.80 21.97 19.91
N LYS A 466 -0.86 23.24 19.49
CA LYS A 466 -2.06 23.83 18.88
C LYS A 466 -2.43 23.18 17.55
N LEU A 467 -1.47 22.70 16.76
CA LEU A 467 -1.72 22.07 15.46
C LEU A 467 -1.81 20.55 15.51
N ARG A 468 -1.88 19.95 16.70
CA ARG A 468 -2.03 18.52 16.86
C ARG A 468 -3.34 18.03 16.25
N PHE A 469 -3.25 16.95 15.49
CA PHE A 469 -4.37 16.17 14.95
C PHE A 469 -4.01 14.68 14.96
N THR A 470 -5.01 13.81 14.86
CA THR A 470 -4.83 12.36 14.79
C THR A 470 -4.64 11.94 13.34
N TYR A 471 -3.44 11.47 12.99
CA TYR A 471 -3.15 10.95 11.66
C TYR A 471 -3.65 9.51 11.53
N ARG A 472 -4.31 9.20 10.42
CA ARG A 472 -4.58 7.83 9.97
C ARG A 472 -4.10 7.66 8.53
N SER A 473 -3.75 6.43 8.16
CA SER A 473 -3.27 6.10 6.79
C SER A 473 -4.32 6.33 5.71
N ASP A 474 -5.60 6.28 6.08
CA ASP A 474 -6.78 6.44 5.21
C ASP A 474 -7.36 7.87 5.22
N SER A 475 -6.71 8.84 5.88
CA SER A 475 -7.24 10.21 6.04
C SER A 475 -7.22 11.07 4.77
N PHE A 476 -6.41 10.70 3.77
CA PHE A 476 -6.19 11.51 2.58
C PHE A 476 -6.39 10.69 1.32
N GLU A 477 -7.21 11.21 0.42
CA GLU A 477 -7.38 10.66 -0.92
C GLU A 477 -6.41 11.31 -1.91
N ASN A 478 -6.12 10.63 -3.02
CA ASN A 478 -5.25 11.18 -4.06
C ASN A 478 -6.07 12.13 -4.97
N PRO A 479 -5.84 13.46 -4.92
CA PRO A 479 -6.65 14.42 -5.66
C PRO A 479 -6.57 14.23 -7.18
N VAL A 480 -5.43 13.75 -7.69
CA VAL A 480 -5.23 13.50 -9.13
C VAL A 480 -6.09 12.33 -9.59
N LEU A 481 -6.18 11.26 -8.80
CA LEU A 481 -7.02 10.11 -9.13
C LEU A 481 -8.49 10.50 -8.99
N GLN A 482 -8.87 11.15 -7.89
CA GLN A 482 -10.26 11.56 -7.68
C GLN A 482 -10.77 12.44 -8.83
N GLN A 483 -10.01 13.48 -9.22
CA GLN A 483 -10.42 14.33 -10.34
C GLN A 483 -10.47 13.54 -11.67
N HIS A 484 -9.55 12.59 -11.88
CA HIS A 484 -9.57 11.77 -13.09
C HIS A 484 -10.84 10.93 -13.21
N PHE A 485 -11.23 10.22 -12.15
CA PHE A 485 -12.41 9.35 -12.18
C PHE A 485 -13.72 10.14 -12.16
N ARG A 486 -13.79 11.29 -11.48
CA ARG A 486 -14.96 12.20 -11.57
C ARG A 486 -15.16 12.74 -12.97
N ASN A 487 -14.08 13.06 -13.69
CA ASN A 487 -14.19 13.45 -15.09
C ASN A 487 -14.69 12.30 -15.98
N LEU A 488 -14.21 11.06 -15.74
CA LEU A 488 -14.66 9.88 -16.49
C LEU A 488 -16.12 9.55 -16.22
N GLU A 489 -16.57 9.68 -14.96
CA GLU A 489 -17.96 9.48 -14.56
C GLU A 489 -18.88 10.48 -15.27
N ALA A 490 -18.52 11.78 -15.26
CA ALA A 490 -19.28 12.81 -15.95
C ALA A 490 -19.38 12.53 -17.47
N LEU A 491 -18.28 12.11 -18.10
CA LEU A 491 -18.28 11.74 -19.52
C LEU A 491 -19.10 10.48 -19.80
N ALA A 492 -19.03 9.46 -18.94
CA ALA A 492 -19.78 8.20 -19.11
C ALA A 492 -21.29 8.37 -18.89
N LEU A 493 -21.70 9.43 -18.19
CA LEU A 493 -23.09 9.79 -17.92
C LEU A 493 -23.59 10.95 -18.81
N ASP A 494 -22.81 11.38 -19.79
CA ASP A 494 -23.12 12.52 -20.68
C ASP A 494 -23.47 13.81 -19.91
N MET A 495 -22.84 14.03 -18.75
CA MET A 495 -23.00 15.25 -17.95
C MET A 495 -22.22 16.42 -18.57
N MET A 496 -22.80 17.62 -18.52
CA MET A 496 -22.17 18.82 -19.10
C MET A 496 -20.94 19.30 -18.32
N GLU A 497 -20.92 19.09 -17.00
CA GLU A 497 -19.84 19.53 -16.13
C GLU A 497 -19.47 18.42 -15.14
N SER A 498 -18.16 18.30 -14.86
CA SER A 498 -17.64 17.40 -13.83
C SER A 498 -17.67 18.08 -12.46
N GLU A 499 -18.04 17.34 -11.42
CA GLU A 499 -17.90 17.80 -10.05
C GLU A 499 -16.43 18.10 -9.72
N GLN A 500 -16.18 19.25 -9.10
CA GLN A 500 -14.83 19.64 -8.66
C GLN A 500 -14.51 18.94 -7.34
N VAL A 501 -13.42 18.18 -7.31
CA VAL A 501 -13.01 17.47 -6.10
C VAL A 501 -12.35 18.45 -5.12
N VAL A 502 -12.75 18.39 -3.86
CA VAL A 502 -12.08 19.13 -2.78
C VAL A 502 -10.74 18.46 -2.45
N ASP A 503 -9.64 19.17 -2.63
CA ASP A 503 -8.30 18.66 -2.31
C ASP A 503 -8.06 18.65 -0.79
N LEU A 504 -8.14 17.45 -0.20
CA LEU A 504 -7.91 17.21 1.22
C LEU A 504 -6.43 17.34 1.63
N THR A 505 -5.50 17.40 0.67
CA THR A 505 -4.06 17.52 0.94
C THR A 505 -3.63 18.97 1.20
N LEU A 506 -4.47 19.94 0.81
CA LEU A 506 -4.22 21.35 1.07
C LEU A 506 -4.42 21.68 2.56
N PRO A 507 -3.47 22.39 3.20
CA PRO A 507 -3.65 22.84 4.57
C PRO A 507 -4.87 23.76 4.71
N LYS A 508 -5.65 23.59 5.78
CA LYS A 508 -6.76 24.47 6.13
C LYS A 508 -6.24 25.81 6.68
N VAL A 509 -5.68 26.65 5.81
CA VAL A 509 -4.90 27.86 6.16
C VAL A 509 -5.65 28.77 7.14
N GLU A 510 -6.90 29.12 6.86
CA GLU A 510 -7.68 30.01 7.74
C GLU A 510 -7.93 29.40 9.12
N ALA A 511 -8.23 28.10 9.18
CA ALA A 511 -8.41 27.39 10.44
C ALA A 511 -7.10 27.33 11.24
N ILE A 512 -5.97 27.11 10.57
CA ILE A 512 -4.64 27.11 11.18
C ILE A 512 -4.32 28.50 11.74
N LYS A 513 -4.51 29.56 10.96
CA LYS A 513 -4.26 30.94 11.37
C LYS A 513 -5.10 31.32 12.60
N ASN A 514 -6.39 31.02 12.58
CA ASN A 514 -7.29 31.29 13.69
C ASN A 514 -6.90 30.49 14.96
N ARG A 515 -6.44 29.25 14.80
CA ARG A 515 -6.03 28.39 15.92
C ARG A 515 -4.71 28.81 16.55
N LEU A 516 -3.80 29.40 15.76
CA LEU A 516 -2.50 29.88 16.22
C LEU A 516 -2.56 31.26 16.88
N GLY A 517 -3.46 32.15 16.45
CA GLY A 517 -3.57 33.51 16.99
C GLY A 517 -2.23 34.25 16.91
N SER A 518 -1.78 34.83 18.03
CA SER A 518 -0.52 35.59 18.12
C SER A 518 0.75 34.73 18.11
N LEU A 519 0.65 33.41 18.35
CA LEU A 519 1.83 32.54 18.53
C LEU A 519 2.74 32.54 17.30
N ALA A 520 2.17 32.66 16.10
CA ALA A 520 2.94 32.72 14.87
C ALA A 520 3.79 34.00 14.79
N ASP A 521 3.26 35.13 15.25
CA ASP A 521 3.96 36.42 15.20
C ASP A 521 4.99 36.52 16.33
N GLU A 522 4.66 36.04 17.53
CA GLU A 522 5.60 35.92 18.65
C GLU A 522 6.81 35.04 18.27
N PHE A 523 6.59 33.94 17.55
CA PHE A 523 7.68 33.08 17.09
C PHE A 523 8.53 33.77 16.01
N LYS A 524 7.92 34.54 15.10
CA LYS A 524 8.66 35.33 14.11
C LYS A 524 9.56 36.36 14.78
N GLU A 525 9.08 37.09 15.78
CA GLU A 525 9.87 38.09 16.51
C GLU A 525 11.10 37.50 17.20
N LEU A 526 11.01 36.25 17.67
CA LEU A 526 12.12 35.56 18.34
C LEU A 526 13.17 34.99 17.38
N VAL A 527 12.82 34.76 16.11
CA VAL A 527 13.68 34.05 15.15
C VAL A 527 14.16 34.95 14.01
N TYR A 528 13.26 35.74 13.44
CA TYR A 528 13.55 36.58 12.27
C TYR A 528 13.97 37.98 12.70
N PRO A 529 15.17 38.44 12.30
CA PRO A 529 15.59 39.81 12.54
C PRO A 529 14.63 40.83 11.88
N PRO A 530 14.51 42.05 12.44
CA PRO A 530 13.72 43.10 11.82
C PRO A 530 14.27 43.43 10.42
N GLY A 531 13.41 43.44 9.41
CA GLY A 531 13.80 43.64 8.00
C GLY A 531 14.22 42.36 7.26
N TYR A 532 14.15 41.18 7.90
CA TYR A 532 14.33 39.90 7.22
C TYR A 532 13.14 39.64 6.29
N ASN A 533 13.42 39.48 4.99
CA ASN A 533 12.42 39.07 4.02
C ASN A 533 12.49 37.54 3.82
N PRO A 534 11.55 36.75 4.36
CA PRO A 534 11.56 35.29 4.24
C PRO A 534 11.38 34.80 2.80
N GLU A 535 10.84 35.64 1.90
CA GLU A 535 10.65 35.32 0.47
C GLU A 535 11.74 35.94 -0.42
N GLY A 536 12.68 36.68 0.15
CA GLY A 536 13.79 37.28 -0.56
C GLY A 536 14.79 36.21 -1.02
N LYS A 537 15.03 36.10 -2.33
CA LYS A 537 16.11 35.24 -2.86
C LYS A 537 17.43 35.67 -2.22
N ALA A 538 18.09 34.75 -1.51
CA ALA A 538 19.44 34.96 -1.01
C ALA A 538 20.35 35.31 -2.19
N THR A 539 20.80 36.57 -2.26
CA THR A 539 21.85 36.99 -3.20
C THR A 539 23.09 36.20 -2.87
N LYS A 540 23.42 35.21 -3.72
CA LYS A 540 24.76 34.61 -3.77
C LYS A 540 25.75 35.78 -3.76
N ARG A 541 26.56 35.89 -2.70
CA ARG A 541 27.74 36.76 -2.72
C ARG A 541 28.53 36.36 -3.96
N LYS A 542 28.65 37.30 -4.92
CA LYS A 542 29.67 37.20 -5.96
C LYS A 542 31.00 37.10 -5.24
N GLN A 543 31.69 35.99 -5.44
CA GLN A 543 33.10 35.91 -5.16
C GLN A 543 33.74 36.78 -6.24
N ASP A 544 34.20 37.98 -5.86
CA ASP A 544 34.94 38.85 -6.77
C ASP A 544 36.20 38.11 -7.23
N ASP A 545 36.21 37.79 -8.51
CA ASP A 545 37.34 37.27 -9.25
C ASP A 545 37.92 38.45 -10.02
N GLU A 546 38.96 39.08 -9.47
CA GLU A 546 39.90 39.87 -10.25
C GLU A 546 41.24 40.05 -9.51
N GLY A 547 42.33 39.65 -10.16
CA GLY A 547 43.70 40.09 -9.81
C GLY A 547 44.73 38.99 -9.56
N SER A 548 45.26 38.43 -10.63
CA SER A 548 46.45 37.57 -10.62
C SER A 548 47.68 38.27 -10.01
N ALA A 549 48.08 37.84 -8.82
CA ALA A 549 49.42 38.05 -8.30
C ALA A 549 49.94 36.72 -7.72
N SER A 550 51.10 36.30 -8.22
CA SER A 550 51.82 35.05 -7.90
C SER A 550 51.78 34.69 -6.40
N LYS A 551 50.91 33.76 -6.01
CA LYS A 551 50.90 33.17 -4.67
C LYS A 551 51.93 32.04 -4.60
N LYS A 552 53.01 32.28 -3.86
CA LYS A 552 53.72 31.19 -3.17
C LYS A 552 52.67 30.40 -2.35
N PRO A 553 52.73 29.06 -2.28
CA PRO A 553 51.75 28.29 -1.53
C PRO A 553 51.91 28.62 -0.05
N LYS A 554 50.96 29.39 0.48
CA LYS A 554 50.84 29.67 1.91
C LYS A 554 50.14 28.45 2.49
N VAL A 555 50.88 27.59 3.18
CA VAL A 555 50.33 26.41 3.83
C VAL A 555 49.71 26.86 5.16
N GLU A 556 48.46 27.31 5.13
CA GLU A 556 47.69 27.57 6.34
C GLU A 556 47.14 26.25 6.88
N LEU A 557 47.95 25.56 7.69
CA LEU A 557 47.47 24.47 8.55
C LEU A 557 46.74 25.07 9.75
N SER A 558 45.48 24.70 9.95
CA SER A 558 44.67 25.17 11.07
C SER A 558 45.14 24.56 12.39
N GLU A 559 44.89 25.23 13.52
CA GLU A 559 45.26 24.73 14.86
C GLU A 559 44.66 23.35 15.16
N GLU A 560 43.47 23.08 14.62
CA GLU A 560 42.74 21.83 14.79
C GLU A 560 43.39 20.66 14.02
N GLU A 561 43.87 20.91 12.81
CA GLU A 561 44.64 19.93 12.03
C GLU A 561 45.96 19.59 12.71
N LEU A 562 46.62 20.58 13.31
CA LEU A 562 47.86 20.39 14.06
C LEU A 562 47.67 19.58 15.35
N LYS A 563 46.60 19.86 16.11
CA LYS A 563 46.19 19.04 17.26
C LYS A 563 45.82 17.61 16.83
N ALA A 564 45.15 17.44 15.69
CA ALA A 564 44.82 16.12 15.16
C ALA A 564 46.08 15.33 14.73
N HIS A 565 47.07 15.99 14.12
CA HIS A 565 48.36 15.38 13.79
C HIS A 565 49.17 15.02 15.04
N PHE A 566 49.06 15.81 16.11
CA PHE A 566 49.67 15.54 17.41
C PHE A 566 49.04 14.32 18.08
N ALA A 567 47.71 14.29 18.20
CA ALA A 567 46.97 13.17 18.79
C ALA A 567 47.18 11.84 18.03
N LYS A 568 47.33 11.90 16.70
CA LYS A 568 47.56 10.71 15.85
C LYS A 568 49.04 10.31 15.74
N GLY A 569 49.96 11.01 16.40
CA GLY A 569 51.40 10.73 16.32
C GLY A 569 51.99 10.91 14.91
N THR A 570 51.32 11.69 14.04
CA THR A 570 51.71 11.86 12.62
C THR A 570 52.48 13.16 12.36
N LEU A 571 52.78 13.95 13.40
CA LEU A 571 53.57 15.19 13.30
C LEU A 571 54.91 14.97 12.56
N GLY A 572 55.56 13.80 12.77
CA GLY A 572 56.82 13.43 12.11
C GLY A 572 56.74 13.27 10.59
N LYS A 573 55.54 13.11 10.03
CA LYS A 573 55.30 13.01 8.58
C LYS A 573 55.25 14.37 7.89
N LEU A 574 55.13 15.47 8.64
CA LEU A 574 55.15 16.83 8.09
C LEU A 574 56.56 17.20 7.59
N THR A 575 56.60 18.05 6.55
CA THR A 575 57.87 18.51 5.98
C THR A 575 58.51 19.57 6.87
N VAL A 576 59.84 19.69 6.83
CA VAL A 576 60.59 20.68 7.63
C VAL A 576 60.13 22.14 7.37
N PRO A 577 59.83 22.57 6.13
CA PRO A 577 59.25 23.89 5.87
C PRO A 577 57.93 24.11 6.60
N THR A 578 57.03 23.13 6.56
CA THR A 578 55.73 23.18 7.24
C THR A 578 55.89 23.30 8.75
N LEU A 579 56.78 22.49 9.34
CA LEU A 579 57.06 22.54 10.79
C LEU A 579 57.67 23.89 11.22
N LYS A 580 58.51 24.51 10.38
CA LYS A 580 59.05 25.85 10.64
C LYS A 580 57.99 26.95 10.61
N GLU A 581 57.07 26.90 9.65
CA GLU A 581 55.96 27.86 9.56
C GLU A 581 55.03 27.75 10.78
N VAL A 582 54.74 26.53 11.21
CA VAL A 582 53.92 26.26 12.39
C VAL A 582 54.63 26.74 13.67
N CYS A 583 55.91 26.41 13.87
CA CYS A 583 56.68 26.95 15.01
C CYS A 583 56.71 28.47 15.02
N LYS A 584 56.79 29.11 13.85
CA LYS A 584 56.76 30.57 13.70
C LYS A 584 55.39 31.15 14.03
N ALA A 585 54.30 30.50 13.62
CA ALA A 585 52.93 30.91 13.94
C ALA A 585 52.66 30.88 15.45
N TYR A 586 53.22 29.90 16.16
CA TYR A 586 53.14 29.77 17.62
C TYR A 586 54.23 30.52 18.39
N GLY A 587 55.12 31.27 17.73
CA GLY A 587 56.20 32.00 18.37
C GLY A 587 57.23 31.13 19.09
N LEU A 588 57.36 29.85 18.72
CA LEU A 588 58.25 28.88 19.35
C LEU A 588 59.70 29.05 18.87
N LYS A 589 60.65 29.10 19.82
CA LYS A 589 62.08 29.08 19.51
C LYS A 589 62.53 27.64 19.27
N SER A 590 62.90 27.32 18.03
CA SER A 590 63.36 25.98 17.62
C SER A 590 64.57 26.06 16.69
N GLY A 591 65.45 25.04 16.73
CA GLY A 591 66.64 24.97 15.87
C GLY A 591 66.36 24.47 14.45
N PRO A 592 67.39 24.34 13.59
CA PRO A 592 67.23 24.06 12.17
C PRO A 592 66.86 22.60 11.86
N LYS A 593 67.02 21.66 12.81
CA LYS A 593 66.81 20.23 12.59
C LYS A 593 65.33 19.86 12.75
N LYS A 594 64.87 18.89 11.96
CA LYS A 594 63.49 18.38 12.01
C LYS A 594 63.08 17.90 13.40
N GLN A 595 63.98 17.21 14.11
CA GLN A 595 63.70 16.68 15.45
C GLN A 595 63.48 17.79 16.48
N GLU A 596 64.26 18.89 16.40
CA GLU A 596 64.14 20.04 17.31
C GLU A 596 62.81 20.79 17.11
N LEU A 597 62.31 20.86 15.86
CA LEU A 597 61.01 21.42 15.54
C LEU A 597 59.86 20.56 16.09
N LEU A 598 59.98 19.23 15.96
CA LEU A 598 59.01 18.28 16.50
C LEU A 598 58.96 18.33 18.02
N ASP A 599 60.12 18.38 18.69
CA ASP A 599 60.20 18.44 20.15
C ASP A 599 59.62 19.75 20.70
N ALA A 600 59.85 20.88 19.99
CA ALA A 600 59.29 22.18 20.37
C ALA A 600 57.75 22.21 20.26
N LEU A 601 57.19 21.67 19.17
CA LEU A 601 55.74 21.58 18.98
C LEU A 601 55.11 20.59 19.96
N THR A 602 55.75 19.44 20.19
CA THR A 602 55.29 18.43 21.14
C THR A 602 55.25 19.00 22.56
N ARG A 603 56.27 19.75 22.98
CA ARG A 603 56.26 20.43 24.30
C ARG A 603 55.19 21.50 24.41
N HIS A 604 54.90 22.22 23.33
CA HIS A 604 53.84 23.23 23.32
C HIS A 604 52.44 22.62 23.48
N PHE A 605 52.15 21.53 22.76
CA PHE A 605 50.88 20.78 22.85
C PHE A 605 50.79 19.81 24.04
N GLN A 606 51.86 19.58 24.80
CA GLN A 606 51.83 18.86 26.08
C GLN A 606 51.61 19.79 27.28
N LYS A 607 51.95 21.08 27.15
CA LYS A 607 51.78 22.08 28.22
C LYS A 607 50.42 22.78 28.18
N ASN A 608 49.76 22.77 27.03
CA ASN A 608 48.43 23.32 26.77
C ASN A 608 47.54 22.19 26.23
#